data_AF-A0A6V8D5F1-F1
#
_entry.id   AF-A0A6V8D5F1-F1
#
_cell.length_a   1.000
_cell.length_b   1.000
_cell.length_c   1.000
_cell.angle_alpha   90.00
_cell.angle_beta   90.00
_cell.angle_gamma   90.00
#
_symmetry.space_group_name_H-M   'P 1'
#
loop_
_entity.id
_entity.type
_entity.pdbx_description
1 polymer ?
#
loop_
_entity_poly.entity_id
_entity_poly.type
_entity_poly.pdbx_seq_one_letter_code
_entity_poly.pdbx_strand_id
1 'polypeptide(L)'
;MSSTPLDEHLSEAEPVLPNDVYSKAEKAAIWLCLAFIALIVCGLVLANEAVWENGLKPIVWDPVMKDAGVAGDAGYTPQNTAIYTGTMLVCVVTLQALFRKADLPCDDRMTVALVAWVCLAPVLRVLEDADFFSQDMDVLFISPLIHLHLAAWLIFIAGLSQWLAGKWDGATTDQEETKVVKALLPILLIALLFHWGMLYQPAYLDHENMGRTWLTIGTIASFAVLIGTMLKTRHWPAMTRSMLSFGLAAVVLGLGHWAQFLSTPWAQESSRVLEEAPIWPLFVVLGIPAVVCVVLYRAGIEDLRQLRLCGFEAGVLPEGVRLDTWDNAGELVDSHPISLLSKRGLLATPMVLAMVYGQLCDGFATMVGIDSFGYGEKHPVSNEVIQLGGRLNDSIGIEYGEGAWLFTLVKAVLIGAIVWLFAEMRVEQRQRHLRLLIVLAVLIVGLAPGLRDIGRLTLGV
;
A
#
# COMPACT_ATOMS: atom_id res chain seq x y z
N MET A 1 16.82 28.09 -32.90
CA MET A 1 16.36 26.71 -33.13
C MET A 1 14.99 26.83 -33.76
N SER A 2 14.76 26.25 -34.94
CA SER A 2 13.42 26.21 -35.53
C SER A 2 12.52 25.34 -34.64
N SER A 3 11.35 25.85 -34.25
CA SER A 3 10.29 25.06 -33.63
C SER A 3 9.99 23.85 -34.51
N THR A 4 9.86 22.67 -33.91
CA THR A 4 9.35 21.51 -34.64
C THR A 4 7.85 21.68 -34.89
N PRO A 5 7.26 21.03 -35.91
CA PRO A 5 5.80 21.06 -36.13
C PRO A 5 5.00 20.63 -34.90
N LEU A 6 5.58 19.74 -34.08
CA LEU A 6 5.00 19.33 -32.81
C LEU A 6 5.03 20.47 -31.77
N ASP A 7 6.13 21.21 -31.67
CA ASP A 7 6.23 22.34 -30.73
C ASP A 7 5.22 23.45 -31.06
N GLU A 8 4.98 23.69 -32.35
CA GLU A 8 3.98 24.66 -32.82
C GLU A 8 2.56 24.19 -32.41
N HIS A 9 2.19 22.95 -32.73
CA HIS A 9 0.90 22.37 -32.34
C HIS A 9 0.66 22.40 -30.82
N LEU A 10 1.68 22.09 -30.02
CA LEU A 10 1.59 22.11 -28.56
C LEU A 10 1.46 23.54 -28.02
N SER A 11 2.08 24.53 -28.67
CA SER A 11 2.05 25.93 -28.23
C SER A 11 0.72 26.65 -28.52
N GLU A 12 -0.04 26.17 -29.50
CA GLU A 12 -1.35 26.73 -29.88
C GLU A 12 -2.50 26.24 -28.98
N ALA A 13 -2.22 25.28 -28.10
CA ALA A 13 -3.22 24.66 -27.25
C ALA A 13 -3.64 25.54 -26.05
N GLU A 14 -4.86 25.31 -25.57
CA GLU A 14 -5.30 25.89 -24.30
C GLU A 14 -4.39 25.43 -23.15
N PRO A 15 -3.97 26.34 -22.27
CA PRO A 15 -3.07 26.00 -21.17
C PRO A 15 -3.74 25.04 -20.18
N VAL A 16 -2.95 24.06 -19.70
CA VAL A 16 -3.37 23.18 -18.60
C VAL A 16 -3.66 24.02 -17.34
N LEU A 17 -4.69 23.66 -16.58
CA LEU A 17 -4.96 24.29 -15.30
C LEU A 17 -3.79 24.10 -14.32
N PRO A 18 -3.26 25.17 -13.70
CA PRO A 18 -2.13 25.10 -12.76
C PRO A 18 -2.31 24.15 -11.57
N ASN A 19 -1.19 23.70 -11.01
CA ASN A 19 -1.15 22.75 -9.90
C ASN A 19 -1.77 23.29 -8.60
N ASP A 20 -1.69 24.59 -8.38
CA ASP A 20 -2.21 25.30 -7.21
C ASP A 20 -3.74 25.58 -7.28
N VAL A 21 -4.35 25.36 -8.44
CA VAL A 21 -5.77 25.66 -8.71
C VAL A 21 -6.62 24.40 -8.73
N TYR A 22 -7.69 24.40 -7.92
CA TYR A 22 -8.72 23.35 -7.94
C TYR A 22 -9.67 23.50 -9.12
N SER A 23 -9.95 22.39 -9.81
CA SER A 23 -10.99 22.33 -10.85
C SER A 23 -12.39 22.43 -10.23
N LYS A 24 -13.42 22.69 -11.04
CA LYS A 24 -14.82 22.72 -10.55
C LYS A 24 -15.23 21.39 -9.92
N ALA A 25 -14.84 20.28 -10.54
CA ALA A 25 -15.11 18.93 -10.04
C ALA A 25 -14.38 18.65 -8.72
N GLU A 26 -13.10 19.03 -8.60
CA GLU A 26 -12.34 18.89 -7.35
C GLU A 26 -12.94 19.71 -6.21
N LYS A 27 -13.32 20.97 -6.48
CA LYS A 27 -14.00 21.82 -5.48
C LYS A 27 -15.31 21.20 -5.03
N ALA A 28 -16.12 20.70 -5.96
CA ALA A 28 -17.39 20.06 -5.63
C ALA A 28 -17.17 18.80 -4.77
N ALA A 29 -16.20 17.96 -5.12
CA ALA A 29 -15.84 16.77 -4.35
C ALA A 29 -15.38 17.13 -2.93
N ILE A 30 -14.47 18.11 -2.79
CA ILE A 30 -13.99 18.57 -1.47
C ILE A 30 -15.16 19.10 -0.61
N TRP A 31 -16.02 19.94 -1.17
CA TRP A 31 -17.18 20.47 -0.44
C TRP A 31 -18.18 19.40 -0.05
N LEU A 32 -18.40 18.41 -0.92
CA LEU A 32 -19.28 17.26 -0.61
C LEU A 32 -18.70 16.43 0.54
N CYS A 33 -17.40 16.16 0.52
CA CYS A 33 -16.70 15.47 1.62
C CYS A 33 -16.82 16.25 2.94
N LEU A 34 -16.58 17.56 2.92
CA LEU A 34 -16.69 18.41 4.11
C LEU A 34 -18.13 18.47 4.64
N ALA A 35 -19.11 18.58 3.75
CA ALA A 35 -20.53 18.56 4.12
C ALA A 35 -20.93 17.22 4.73
N PHE A 36 -20.44 16.11 4.19
CA PHE A 36 -20.66 14.77 4.73
C PHE A 36 -20.05 14.58 6.11
N ILE A 37 -18.78 15.00 6.30
CA ILE A 37 -18.12 14.97 7.62
C ILE A 37 -18.89 15.83 8.62
N ALA A 38 -19.26 17.06 8.24
CA ALA A 38 -20.03 17.96 9.10
C ALA A 38 -21.40 17.35 9.45
N LEU A 39 -22.07 16.70 8.50
CA LEU A 39 -23.34 16.01 8.74
C LEU A 39 -23.18 14.86 9.73
N ILE A 40 -22.13 14.03 9.60
CA ILE A 40 -21.85 12.96 10.57
C ILE A 40 -21.57 13.55 11.95
N VAL A 41 -20.69 14.54 12.06
CA VAL A 41 -20.32 15.15 13.35
C VAL A 41 -21.55 15.79 14.01
N CYS A 42 -22.31 16.58 13.26
CA CYS A 42 -23.57 17.17 13.75
C CYS A 42 -24.58 16.09 14.12
N GLY A 43 -24.69 15.01 13.33
CA GLY A 43 -25.58 13.88 13.62
C GLY A 43 -25.21 13.13 14.90
N LEU A 44 -23.91 12.91 15.14
CA LEU A 44 -23.41 12.28 16.36
C LEU A 44 -23.67 13.13 17.61
N VAL A 45 -23.70 14.46 17.46
CA VAL A 45 -23.96 15.39 18.58
C VAL A 45 -25.46 15.64 18.80
N LEU A 46 -26.22 15.84 17.72
CA LEU A 46 -27.63 16.28 17.77
C LEU A 46 -28.63 15.11 17.72
N ALA A 47 -28.25 13.95 17.19
CA ALA A 47 -29.12 12.82 16.95
C ALA A 47 -28.36 11.48 17.11
N ASN A 48 -27.63 11.33 18.22
CA ASN A 48 -26.74 10.18 18.46
C ASN A 48 -27.46 8.83 18.34
N GLU A 49 -28.63 8.68 18.93
CA GLU A 49 -29.42 7.43 18.85
C GLU A 49 -29.76 7.05 17.39
N ALA A 50 -30.14 8.02 16.57
CA ALA A 50 -30.51 7.76 15.17
C ALA A 50 -29.28 7.48 14.29
N VAL A 51 -28.19 8.23 14.48
CA VAL A 51 -27.01 8.19 13.60
C VAL A 51 -26.00 7.14 14.03
N TRP A 52 -25.71 7.04 15.33
CA TRP A 52 -24.77 6.07 15.88
C TRP A 52 -25.48 4.77 16.22
N GLU A 53 -26.38 4.76 17.21
CA GLU A 53 -26.91 3.51 17.78
C GLU A 53 -27.70 2.67 16.78
N ASN A 54 -28.61 3.30 16.01
CA ASN A 54 -29.45 2.60 15.03
C ASN A 54 -28.87 2.60 13.61
N GLY A 55 -27.86 3.43 13.35
CA GLY A 55 -27.30 3.66 12.01
C GLY A 55 -25.92 3.03 11.85
N LEU A 56 -24.89 3.76 12.25
CA LEU A 56 -23.49 3.39 12.02
C LEU A 56 -23.03 2.19 12.86
N LYS A 57 -23.52 2.05 14.09
CA LYS A 57 -23.06 1.01 15.00
C LYS A 57 -23.36 -0.41 14.46
N PRO A 58 -24.59 -0.77 14.04
CA PRO A 58 -24.87 -2.12 13.53
C PRO A 58 -24.18 -2.44 12.21
N ILE A 59 -23.91 -1.41 11.38
CA ILE A 59 -23.35 -1.58 10.03
C ILE A 59 -21.82 -1.60 10.06
N VAL A 60 -21.21 -0.76 10.88
CA VAL A 60 -19.77 -0.51 10.89
C VAL A 60 -19.11 -1.02 12.16
N TRP A 61 -19.67 -0.75 13.34
CA TRP A 61 -19.00 -1.03 14.61
C TRP A 61 -19.19 -2.46 15.12
N ASP A 62 -20.43 -2.98 15.10
CA ASP A 62 -20.73 -4.32 15.59
C ASP A 62 -20.00 -5.42 14.79
N PRO A 63 -19.85 -5.31 13.45
CA PRO A 63 -18.98 -6.22 12.70
C PRO A 63 -17.50 -6.13 13.10
N VAL A 64 -17.00 -4.94 13.43
CA VAL A 64 -15.62 -4.72 13.88
C VAL A 64 -15.39 -5.35 15.25
N MET A 65 -16.33 -5.17 16.18
CA MET A 65 -16.27 -5.84 17.50
C MET A 65 -16.38 -7.36 17.39
N LYS A 66 -17.16 -7.87 16.42
CA LYS A 66 -17.22 -9.29 16.14
C LYS A 66 -15.89 -9.82 15.58
N ASP A 67 -15.19 -9.03 14.76
CA ASP A 67 -13.86 -9.37 14.24
C ASP A 67 -12.76 -9.26 15.32
N ALA A 68 -12.99 -8.49 16.37
CA ALA A 68 -12.11 -8.40 17.55
C ALA A 68 -12.30 -9.52 18.57
N GLY A 69 -13.42 -10.25 18.53
CA GLY A 69 -13.64 -11.39 19.42
C GLY A 69 -12.89 -12.65 19.01
N VAL A 70 -13.05 -13.70 19.85
CA VAL A 70 -12.35 -15.00 19.98
C VAL A 70 -12.12 -15.86 18.70
N ALA A 71 -12.39 -15.36 17.49
CA ALA A 71 -12.07 -16.08 16.25
C ALA A 71 -11.73 -15.22 15.01
N GLY A 72 -11.78 -13.88 15.07
CA GLY A 72 -11.42 -13.03 13.91
C GLY A 72 -12.11 -13.42 12.59
N ASP A 73 -13.38 -13.83 12.66
CA ASP A 73 -14.07 -14.58 11.59
C ASP A 73 -15.37 -13.90 11.11
N ALA A 74 -15.37 -12.57 11.02
CA ALA A 74 -16.48 -11.85 10.42
C ALA A 74 -16.40 -11.87 8.87
N GLY A 75 -17.40 -12.45 8.20
CA GLY A 75 -17.53 -12.42 6.73
C GLY A 75 -18.00 -11.05 6.21
N TYR A 76 -17.63 -10.71 4.97
CA TYR A 76 -18.01 -9.45 4.33
C TYR A 76 -19.38 -9.52 3.66
N THR A 77 -20.22 -8.49 3.87
CA THR A 77 -21.48 -8.32 3.14
C THR A 77 -21.29 -7.50 1.86
N PRO A 78 -22.16 -7.65 0.84
CA PRO A 78 -22.14 -6.79 -0.35
C PRO A 78 -22.26 -5.29 -0.03
N GLN A 79 -23.07 -4.94 0.99
CA GLN A 79 -23.26 -3.57 1.43
C GLN A 79 -21.95 -2.98 1.99
N ASN A 80 -21.26 -3.72 2.86
CA ASN A 80 -19.99 -3.27 3.44
C ASN A 80 -18.95 -3.08 2.33
N THR A 81 -18.88 -4.02 1.40
CA THR A 81 -17.98 -3.97 0.24
C THR A 81 -18.23 -2.71 -0.62
N ALA A 82 -19.49 -2.39 -0.90
CA ALA A 82 -19.86 -1.20 -1.67
C ALA A 82 -19.51 0.10 -0.94
N ILE A 83 -19.78 0.18 0.37
CA ILE A 83 -19.45 1.34 1.20
C ILE A 83 -17.93 1.58 1.19
N TYR A 84 -17.12 0.57 1.48
CA TYR A 84 -15.67 0.72 1.50
C TYR A 84 -15.11 1.11 0.13
N THR A 85 -15.61 0.52 -0.95
CA THR A 85 -15.18 0.84 -2.32
C THR A 85 -15.55 2.28 -2.70
N GLY A 86 -16.78 2.70 -2.40
CA GLY A 86 -17.25 4.07 -2.67
C GLY A 86 -16.48 5.13 -1.89
N THR A 87 -16.25 4.88 -0.59
CA THR A 87 -15.44 5.78 0.26
C THR A 87 -14.02 5.88 -0.27
N MET A 88 -13.41 4.77 -0.70
CA MET A 88 -12.07 4.80 -1.27
C MET A 88 -11.99 5.66 -2.53
N LEU A 89 -12.95 5.52 -3.46
CA LEU A 89 -12.99 6.32 -4.69
C LEU A 89 -13.08 7.83 -4.39
N VAL A 90 -13.96 8.21 -3.46
CA VAL A 90 -14.12 9.60 -3.01
C VAL A 90 -12.84 10.13 -2.35
N CYS A 91 -12.18 9.30 -1.53
CA CYS A 91 -10.90 9.64 -0.92
C CYS A 91 -9.81 9.87 -1.98
N VAL A 92 -9.69 9.01 -3.00
CA VAL A 92 -8.70 9.17 -4.08
C VAL A 92 -8.89 10.50 -4.82
N VAL A 93 -10.12 10.83 -5.22
CA VAL A 93 -10.45 12.08 -5.93
C VAL A 93 -10.20 13.32 -5.07
N THR A 94 -10.46 13.22 -3.76
CA THR A 94 -10.26 14.34 -2.82
C THR A 94 -8.78 14.52 -2.50
N LEU A 95 -8.10 13.45 -2.09
CA LEU A 95 -6.70 13.48 -1.64
C LEU A 95 -5.75 13.83 -2.78
N GLN A 96 -5.99 13.38 -4.02
CA GLN A 96 -5.12 13.77 -5.15
C GLN A 96 -5.05 15.30 -5.29
N ALA A 97 -6.19 15.99 -5.14
CA ALA A 97 -6.25 17.44 -5.29
C ALA A 97 -5.51 18.12 -4.14
N LEU A 98 -5.72 17.65 -2.90
CA LEU A 98 -5.05 18.18 -1.71
C LEU A 98 -3.53 17.99 -1.78
N PHE A 99 -3.07 16.79 -2.13
CA PHE A 99 -1.65 16.46 -2.22
C PHE A 99 -0.94 17.23 -3.34
N ARG A 100 -1.62 17.41 -4.47
CA ARG A 100 -1.14 18.24 -5.57
C ARG A 100 -0.99 19.69 -5.16
N LYS A 101 -2.00 20.27 -4.51
CA LYS A 101 -1.93 21.67 -4.06
C LYS A 101 -0.87 21.88 -2.97
N ALA A 102 -0.65 20.86 -2.14
CA ALA A 102 0.41 20.85 -1.13
C ALA A 102 1.81 20.56 -1.70
N ASP A 103 1.93 20.37 -3.02
CA ASP A 103 3.19 20.05 -3.72
C ASP A 103 3.94 18.86 -3.10
N LEU A 104 3.19 17.82 -2.69
CA LEU A 104 3.80 16.64 -2.08
C LEU A 104 4.56 15.82 -3.13
N PRO A 105 5.71 15.22 -2.77
CA PRO A 105 6.43 14.34 -3.69
C PRO A 105 5.53 13.18 -4.16
N CYS A 106 5.56 12.89 -5.46
CA CYS A 106 4.76 11.81 -6.08
C CYS A 106 5.59 10.95 -7.04
N ASP A 107 6.91 10.97 -6.89
CA ASP A 107 7.84 10.22 -7.73
C ASP A 107 7.96 8.74 -7.29
N ASP A 108 8.80 8.00 -8.02
CA ASP A 108 9.17 6.62 -7.71
C ASP A 108 9.65 6.43 -6.26
N ARG A 109 10.36 7.43 -5.71
CA ARG A 109 10.90 7.39 -4.35
C ARG A 109 9.76 7.39 -3.33
N MET A 110 8.76 8.26 -3.54
CA MET A 110 7.54 8.26 -2.72
C MET A 110 6.78 6.94 -2.83
N THR A 111 6.69 6.36 -4.03
CA THR A 111 6.04 5.07 -4.22
C THR A 111 6.69 3.99 -3.36
N VAL A 112 8.03 3.90 -3.37
CA VAL A 112 8.77 2.93 -2.54
C VAL A 112 8.56 3.19 -1.04
N ALA A 113 8.51 4.46 -0.62
CA ALA A 113 8.21 4.82 0.76
C ALA A 113 6.82 4.32 1.18
N LEU A 114 5.79 4.57 0.36
CA LEU A 114 4.42 4.14 0.63
C LEU A 114 4.27 2.61 0.66
N VAL A 115 4.97 1.87 -0.21
CA VAL A 115 5.00 0.40 -0.18
C VAL A 115 5.45 -0.13 1.18
N ALA A 116 6.46 0.48 1.80
CA ALA A 116 6.93 0.07 3.13
C ALA A 116 5.82 0.21 4.20
N TRP A 117 4.98 1.25 4.10
CA TRP A 117 3.84 1.45 5.00
C TRP A 117 2.68 0.49 4.70
N VAL A 118 2.45 0.15 3.43
CA VAL A 118 1.48 -0.90 3.07
C VAL A 118 1.89 -2.26 3.64
N CYS A 119 3.20 -2.56 3.71
CA CYS A 119 3.70 -3.78 4.36
C CYS A 119 3.58 -3.76 5.89
N LEU A 120 3.58 -2.59 6.54
CA LEU A 120 3.53 -2.49 8.00
C LEU A 120 2.19 -2.97 8.57
N ALA A 121 1.08 -2.59 7.93
CA ALA A 121 -0.26 -2.97 8.37
C ALA A 121 -0.47 -4.49 8.49
N PRO A 122 -0.20 -5.33 7.47
CA PRO A 122 -0.35 -6.77 7.59
C PRO A 122 0.62 -7.39 8.60
N VAL A 123 1.83 -6.84 8.77
CA VAL A 123 2.77 -7.33 9.80
C VAL A 123 2.18 -7.22 11.20
N LEU A 124 1.56 -6.08 11.51
CA LEU A 124 0.86 -5.87 12.77
C LEU A 124 -0.43 -6.69 12.86
N ARG A 125 -1.20 -6.81 11.76
CA ARG A 125 -2.45 -7.59 11.75
C ARG A 125 -2.20 -9.08 12.00
N VAL A 126 -1.09 -9.63 11.54
CA VAL A 126 -0.71 -11.03 11.80
C VAL A 126 -0.30 -11.24 13.25
N LEU A 127 0.31 -10.25 13.91
CA LEU A 127 0.56 -10.32 15.35
C LEU A 127 -0.75 -10.32 16.13
N GLU A 128 -1.71 -9.52 15.70
CA GLU A 128 -3.08 -9.57 16.22
C GLU A 128 -3.74 -10.93 15.98
N ASP A 129 -3.66 -11.48 14.76
CA ASP A 129 -4.18 -12.82 14.46
C ASP A 129 -3.49 -13.94 15.27
N ALA A 130 -2.31 -13.66 15.84
CA ALA A 130 -1.56 -14.56 16.71
C ALA A 130 -1.85 -14.34 18.20
N ASP A 131 -2.84 -13.52 18.58
CA ASP A 131 -3.19 -13.16 19.95
C ASP A 131 -2.04 -12.46 20.71
N PHE A 132 -1.23 -11.66 20.00
CA PHE A 132 -0.14 -10.92 20.64
C PHE A 132 -0.64 -9.76 21.50
N PHE A 133 -1.58 -8.95 21.00
CA PHE A 133 -2.03 -7.75 21.69
C PHE A 133 -3.09 -8.09 22.74
N SER A 134 -3.18 -7.26 23.78
CA SER A 134 -4.13 -7.46 24.89
C SER A 134 -5.57 -7.18 24.46
N GLN A 135 -6.56 -7.75 25.16
CA GLN A 135 -8.00 -7.56 24.90
C GLN A 135 -8.48 -6.08 24.97
N ASP A 136 -7.68 -5.19 25.55
CA ASP A 136 -7.99 -3.75 25.59
C ASP A 136 -7.43 -3.00 24.35
N MET A 137 -6.47 -3.60 23.65
CA MET A 137 -5.69 -2.98 22.56
C MET A 137 -5.86 -3.67 21.20
N ASP A 138 -6.36 -4.91 21.16
CA ASP A 138 -6.69 -5.70 19.97
C ASP A 138 -7.49 -4.91 18.91
N VAL A 139 -8.49 -4.15 19.36
CA VAL A 139 -9.35 -3.28 18.54
C VAL A 139 -8.53 -2.29 17.71
N LEU A 140 -7.37 -1.84 18.19
CA LEU A 140 -6.49 -0.92 17.46
C LEU A 140 -5.88 -1.58 16.22
N PHE A 141 -5.64 -2.90 16.26
CA PHE A 141 -4.96 -3.66 15.21
C PHE A 141 -5.92 -4.31 14.21
N ILE A 142 -7.22 -4.02 14.33
CA ILE A 142 -8.28 -4.53 13.46
C ILE A 142 -8.76 -3.42 12.51
N SER A 143 -9.31 -3.82 11.37
CA SER A 143 -9.86 -2.87 10.40
C SER A 143 -11.16 -2.26 10.93
N PRO A 144 -11.42 -0.95 10.70
CA PRO A 144 -10.58 0.00 9.95
C PRO A 144 -9.52 0.72 10.81
N LEU A 145 -9.49 0.53 12.13
CA LEU A 145 -8.67 1.31 13.06
C LEU A 145 -7.17 1.20 12.81
N ILE A 146 -6.69 0.00 12.45
CA ILE A 146 -5.27 -0.22 12.10
C ILE A 146 -4.80 0.73 11.00
N HIS A 147 -5.61 0.90 9.96
CA HIS A 147 -5.29 1.78 8.83
C HIS A 147 -5.32 3.25 9.26
N LEU A 148 -6.23 3.64 10.15
CA LEU A 148 -6.36 5.03 10.61
C LEU A 148 -5.18 5.46 11.47
N HIS A 149 -4.79 4.67 12.47
CA HIS A 149 -3.67 5.06 13.32
C HIS A 149 -2.32 4.94 12.59
N LEU A 150 -2.13 3.96 11.70
CA LEU A 150 -0.93 3.88 10.86
C LEU A 150 -0.85 5.04 9.87
N ALA A 151 -1.99 5.48 9.30
CA ALA A 151 -2.04 6.69 8.50
C ALA A 151 -1.70 7.94 9.35
N ALA A 152 -2.15 8.01 10.60
CA ALA A 152 -1.78 9.09 11.51
C ALA A 152 -0.28 9.13 11.78
N TRP A 153 0.35 7.96 12.00
CA TRP A 153 1.81 7.84 12.12
C TRP A 153 2.52 8.28 10.84
N LEU A 154 2.06 7.84 9.68
CA LEU A 154 2.62 8.22 8.37
C LEU A 154 2.58 9.74 8.18
N ILE A 155 1.43 10.36 8.41
CA ILE A 155 1.22 11.80 8.29
C ILE A 155 2.08 12.55 9.30
N PHE A 156 2.16 12.07 10.55
CA PHE A 156 3.00 12.65 11.58
C PHE A 156 4.47 12.64 11.20
N ILE A 157 5.01 11.49 10.79
CA ILE A 157 6.41 11.36 10.36
C ILE A 157 6.69 12.24 9.13
N ALA A 158 5.78 12.25 8.16
CA ALA A 158 5.90 13.08 6.96
C ALA A 158 5.93 14.58 7.30
N GLY A 159 4.92 15.07 8.05
CA GLY A 159 4.79 16.47 8.42
C GLY A 159 5.92 16.96 9.33
N LEU A 160 6.29 16.16 10.33
CA LEU A 160 7.41 16.46 11.22
C LEU A 160 8.73 16.55 10.45
N SER A 161 8.97 15.63 9.50
CA SER A 161 10.18 15.64 8.69
C SER A 161 10.25 16.82 7.74
N GLN A 162 9.12 17.17 7.10
CA GLN A 162 9.04 18.35 6.25
C GLN A 162 9.29 19.63 7.04
N TRP A 163 8.71 19.73 8.24
CA TRP A 163 8.90 20.89 9.11
C TRP A 163 10.36 21.05 9.59
N LEU A 164 11.02 19.95 9.98
CA LEU A 164 12.38 19.98 10.50
C LEU A 164 13.44 20.18 9.41
N ALA A 165 13.28 19.50 8.28
CA ALA A 165 14.36 19.34 7.31
C ALA A 165 13.98 19.67 5.85
N GLY A 166 12.71 19.95 5.54
CA GLY A 166 12.28 20.23 4.17
C GLY A 166 12.92 21.48 3.55
N LYS A 167 13.39 22.43 4.36
CA LYS A 167 14.16 23.61 3.90
C LYS A 167 15.52 23.27 3.26
N TRP A 168 15.99 22.03 3.43
CA TRP A 168 17.21 21.53 2.80
C TRP A 168 16.91 20.53 1.69
N ASP A 169 15.65 20.40 1.25
CA ASP A 169 15.31 19.60 0.08
C ASP A 169 16.04 20.16 -1.16
N GLY A 170 16.64 19.27 -1.95
CA GLY A 170 17.48 19.66 -3.09
C GLY A 170 18.93 20.02 -2.72
N ALA A 171 19.32 19.88 -1.46
CA ALA A 171 20.72 20.05 -1.04
C ALA A 171 21.66 19.10 -1.77
N THR A 172 22.71 19.67 -2.37
CA THR A 172 23.76 18.93 -3.09
C THR A 172 25.06 18.87 -2.31
N THR A 173 25.20 19.66 -1.23
CA THR A 173 26.43 19.72 -0.44
C THR A 173 26.39 18.77 0.75
N ASP A 174 27.55 18.19 1.09
CA ASP A 174 27.66 17.28 2.23
C ASP A 174 27.36 17.94 3.58
N GLN A 175 27.60 19.25 3.69
CA GLN A 175 27.31 20.01 4.91
C GLN A 175 25.80 20.11 5.16
N GLU A 176 25.02 20.39 4.12
CA GLU A 176 23.56 20.44 4.21
C GLU A 176 22.98 19.06 4.49
N GLU A 177 23.50 18.02 3.84
CA GLU A 177 23.07 16.65 4.14
C GLU A 177 23.36 16.23 5.58
N THR A 178 24.49 16.67 6.12
CA THR A 178 24.80 16.46 7.53
C THR A 178 23.79 17.15 8.45
N LYS A 179 23.27 18.33 8.07
CA LYS A 179 22.21 19.02 8.84
C LYS A 179 20.90 18.24 8.79
N VAL A 180 20.51 17.73 7.62
CA VAL A 180 19.30 16.89 7.46
C VAL A 180 19.36 15.67 8.36
N VAL A 181 20.47 14.91 8.30
CA VAL A 181 20.65 13.71 9.13
C VAL A 181 20.64 14.06 10.62
N LYS A 182 21.36 15.11 11.04
CA LYS A 182 21.39 15.53 12.45
C LYS A 182 20.02 15.97 12.96
N ALA A 183 19.19 16.58 12.12
CA ALA A 183 17.85 16.99 12.48
C ALA A 183 16.88 15.79 12.57
N LEU A 184 16.90 14.89 11.58
CA LEU A 184 15.90 13.83 11.45
C LEU A 184 16.24 12.58 12.26
N LEU A 185 17.47 12.09 12.18
CA LEU A 185 17.85 10.78 12.74
C LEU A 185 17.51 10.61 14.22
N PRO A 186 17.90 11.51 15.15
CA PRO A 186 17.59 11.31 16.57
C PRO A 186 16.08 11.31 16.83
N ILE A 187 15.32 12.14 16.13
CA ILE A 187 13.87 12.25 16.28
C ILE A 187 13.17 11.00 15.76
N LEU A 188 13.61 10.44 14.62
CA LEU A 188 13.07 9.20 14.08
C LEU A 188 13.40 7.99 14.97
N LEU A 189 14.60 7.94 15.57
CA LEU A 189 14.96 6.89 16.54
C LEU A 189 14.08 6.96 17.79
N ILE A 190 13.85 8.16 18.34
CA ILE A 190 12.94 8.37 19.46
C ILE A 190 11.51 8.00 19.07
N ALA A 191 11.06 8.39 17.87
CA ALA A 191 9.74 8.03 17.37
C ALA A 191 9.57 6.52 17.22
N LEU A 192 10.59 5.79 16.77
CA LEU A 192 10.55 4.33 16.64
C LEU A 192 10.49 3.67 18.03
N LEU A 193 11.25 4.19 19.01
CA LEU A 193 11.17 3.73 20.39
C LEU A 193 9.80 4.02 21.01
N PHE A 194 9.22 5.19 20.73
CA PHE A 194 7.87 5.53 21.18
C PHE A 194 6.81 4.64 20.53
N HIS A 195 6.94 4.36 19.23
CA HIS A 195 6.08 3.42 18.52
C HIS A 195 6.15 2.01 19.13
N TRP A 196 7.36 1.53 19.44
CA TRP A 196 7.55 0.27 20.16
C TRP A 196 6.90 0.27 21.56
N GLY A 197 7.14 1.32 22.34
CA GLY A 197 6.60 1.46 23.71
C GLY A 197 5.08 1.59 23.75
N MET A 198 4.49 2.23 22.74
CA MET A 198 3.04 2.43 22.67
C MET A 198 2.32 1.17 22.18
N LEU A 199 2.85 0.49 21.17
CA LEU A 199 2.13 -0.60 20.49
C LEU A 199 2.50 -1.99 21.01
N TYR A 200 3.79 -2.24 21.29
CA TYR A 200 4.28 -3.60 21.57
C TYR A 200 4.53 -3.86 23.05
N GLN A 201 5.07 -2.86 23.77
CA GLN A 201 5.43 -3.02 25.18
C GLN A 201 4.26 -3.47 26.09
N PRO A 202 3.01 -2.99 25.92
CA PRO A 202 1.90 -3.41 26.77
C PRO A 202 1.66 -4.92 26.75
N ALA A 203 1.77 -5.54 25.57
CA ALA A 203 1.54 -6.98 25.37
C ALA A 203 2.54 -7.89 26.11
N TYR A 204 3.73 -7.39 26.45
CA TYR A 204 4.72 -8.21 27.16
C TYR A 204 4.32 -8.58 28.59
N LEU A 205 3.36 -7.85 29.17
CA LEU A 205 2.85 -8.14 30.51
C LEU A 205 1.91 -9.35 30.50
N ASP A 206 1.22 -9.60 29.39
CA ASP A 206 0.27 -10.70 29.25
C ASP A 206 0.95 -12.02 28.86
N HIS A 207 2.14 -11.94 28.26
CA HIS A 207 2.91 -13.08 27.76
C HIS A 207 4.14 -13.41 28.63
N GLU A 208 3.92 -13.80 29.88
CA GLU A 208 5.01 -14.03 30.87
C GLU A 208 6.07 -15.07 30.44
N ASN A 209 5.68 -16.06 29.65
CA ASN A 209 6.56 -17.15 29.18
C ASN A 209 7.29 -16.84 27.86
N MET A 210 7.02 -15.69 27.24
CA MET A 210 7.63 -15.32 25.97
C MET A 210 9.12 -15.01 26.13
N GLY A 211 9.96 -15.62 25.29
CA GLY A 211 11.38 -15.30 25.22
C GLY A 211 11.64 -13.84 24.82
N ARG A 212 12.85 -13.33 25.10
CA ARG A 212 13.23 -11.94 24.77
C ARG A 212 14.33 -11.82 23.72
N THR A 213 14.89 -12.94 23.27
CA THR A 213 16.04 -12.97 22.38
C THR A 213 15.73 -12.33 21.03
N TRP A 214 14.67 -12.79 20.35
CA TRP A 214 14.30 -12.28 19.04
C TRP A 214 13.68 -10.89 19.10
N LEU A 215 13.02 -10.53 20.20
CA LEU A 215 12.57 -9.15 20.46
C LEU A 215 13.75 -8.17 20.47
N THR A 216 14.82 -8.54 21.19
CA THR A 216 16.02 -7.71 21.32
C THR A 216 16.74 -7.62 19.98
N ILE A 217 16.92 -8.74 19.28
CA ILE A 217 17.54 -8.78 17.95
C ILE A 217 16.73 -7.96 16.94
N GLY A 218 15.41 -8.13 16.91
CA GLY A 218 14.51 -7.39 16.02
C GLY A 218 14.50 -5.89 16.28
N THR A 219 14.57 -5.49 17.56
CA THR A 219 14.68 -4.08 17.96
C THR A 219 16.02 -3.46 17.55
N ILE A 220 17.14 -4.18 17.74
CA ILE A 220 18.46 -3.72 17.29
C ILE A 220 18.49 -3.64 15.75
N ALA A 221 17.92 -4.64 15.07
CA ALA A 221 17.83 -4.67 13.61
C ALA A 221 16.97 -3.53 13.06
N SER A 222 15.85 -3.18 13.70
CA SER A 222 15.00 -2.07 13.26
C SER A 222 15.73 -0.72 13.36
N PHE A 223 16.46 -0.49 14.45
CA PHE A 223 17.33 0.70 14.57
C PHE A 223 18.44 0.71 13.52
N ALA A 224 19.09 -0.42 13.26
CA ALA A 224 20.12 -0.54 12.23
C ALA A 224 19.56 -0.28 10.83
N VAL A 225 18.35 -0.77 10.53
CA VAL A 225 17.64 -0.51 9.27
C VAL A 225 17.31 0.96 9.14
N LEU A 226 16.75 1.61 10.17
CA LEU A 226 16.44 3.04 10.16
C LEU A 226 17.69 3.88 9.85
N ILE A 227 18.81 3.60 10.53
CA ILE A 227 20.08 4.29 10.31
C ILE A 227 20.60 4.01 8.89
N GLY A 228 20.61 2.73 8.48
CA GLY A 228 21.12 2.30 7.18
C GLY A 228 20.33 2.89 6.00
N THR A 229 19.01 2.93 6.09
CA THR A 229 18.15 3.53 5.06
C THR A 229 18.36 5.03 5.01
N MET A 230 18.40 5.70 6.17
CA MET A 230 18.69 7.13 6.24
C MET A 230 20.02 7.45 5.57
N LEU A 231 21.05 6.64 5.76
CA LEU A 231 22.36 6.85 5.13
C LEU A 231 22.38 6.53 3.62
N LYS A 232 21.60 5.55 3.16
CA LYS A 232 21.53 5.16 1.74
C LYS A 232 20.69 6.11 0.89
N THR A 233 19.67 6.73 1.45
CA THR A 233 18.78 7.65 0.72
C THR A 233 19.21 9.11 0.88
N ARG A 234 20.51 9.39 0.74
CA ARG A 234 21.00 10.78 0.64
C ARG A 234 20.36 11.47 -0.58
N HIS A 235 20.14 12.78 -0.49
CA HIS A 235 19.52 13.60 -1.54
C HIS A 235 18.07 13.24 -1.88
N TRP A 236 17.43 12.38 -1.08
CA TRP A 236 15.99 12.20 -1.14
C TRP A 236 15.29 13.31 -0.36
N PRO A 237 14.11 13.76 -0.80
CA PRO A 237 13.30 14.70 -0.04
C PRO A 237 13.11 14.22 1.40
N ALA A 238 13.22 15.13 2.36
CA ALA A 238 13.19 14.84 3.79
C ALA A 238 11.96 14.00 4.18
N MET A 239 10.78 14.39 3.69
CA MET A 239 9.52 13.64 3.90
C MET A 239 9.63 12.19 3.44
N THR A 240 9.99 11.97 2.17
CA THR A 240 10.06 10.64 1.54
C THR A 240 11.08 9.74 2.23
N ARG A 241 12.25 10.31 2.54
CA ARG A 241 13.37 9.64 3.20
C ARG A 241 13.00 9.15 4.59
N SER A 242 12.36 9.99 5.39
CA SER A 242 11.92 9.64 6.73
C SER A 242 10.81 8.61 6.71
N MET A 243 9.83 8.76 5.81
CA MET A 243 8.73 7.80 5.65
C MET A 243 9.25 6.40 5.32
N LEU A 244 10.17 6.29 4.36
CA LEU A 244 10.77 5.00 4.00
C LEU A 244 11.56 4.41 5.17
N SER A 245 12.41 5.22 5.80
CA SER A 245 13.29 4.75 6.88
C SER A 245 12.52 4.27 8.09
N PHE A 246 11.50 5.04 8.50
CA PHE A 246 10.63 4.66 9.61
C PHE A 246 9.77 3.44 9.26
N GLY A 247 9.15 3.43 8.08
CA GLY A 247 8.29 2.32 7.64
C GLY A 247 9.04 0.99 7.58
N LEU A 248 10.23 0.96 6.96
CA LEU A 248 11.06 -0.25 6.92
C LEU A 248 11.52 -0.70 8.31
N ALA A 249 11.90 0.24 9.18
CA ALA A 249 12.29 -0.09 10.55
C ALA A 249 11.11 -0.67 11.35
N ALA A 250 9.91 -0.09 11.21
CA ALA A 250 8.71 -0.59 11.88
C ALA A 250 8.29 -1.99 11.36
N VAL A 251 8.45 -2.27 10.06
CA VAL A 251 8.25 -3.61 9.49
C VAL A 251 9.22 -4.62 10.11
N VAL A 252 10.52 -4.28 10.15
CA VAL A 252 11.56 -5.15 10.73
C VAL A 252 11.31 -5.39 12.22
N LEU A 253 10.83 -4.38 12.94
CA LEU A 253 10.44 -4.50 14.34
C LEU A 253 9.32 -5.55 14.50
N GLY A 254 8.26 -5.48 13.69
CA GLY A 254 7.16 -6.45 13.74
C GLY A 254 7.59 -7.87 13.34
N LEU A 255 8.43 -8.01 12.31
CA LEU A 255 9.01 -9.30 11.92
C LEU A 255 9.90 -9.91 13.02
N GLY A 256 10.55 -9.07 13.85
CA GLY A 256 11.25 -9.54 15.05
C GLY A 256 10.32 -10.22 16.07
N HIS A 257 9.07 -9.75 16.17
CA HIS A 257 8.05 -10.36 17.03
C HIS A 257 7.50 -11.65 16.40
N TRP A 258 7.35 -11.70 15.07
CA TRP A 258 7.05 -12.96 14.37
C TRP A 258 8.11 -14.03 14.66
N ALA A 259 9.40 -13.67 14.58
CA ALA A 259 10.49 -14.59 14.91
C ALA A 259 10.46 -15.01 16.40
N GLN A 260 10.07 -14.11 17.30
CA GLN A 260 9.89 -14.44 18.70
C GLN A 260 8.76 -15.45 18.91
N PHE A 261 7.63 -15.26 18.23
CA PHE A 261 6.49 -16.19 18.27
C PHE A 261 6.90 -17.58 17.79
N LEU A 262 7.57 -17.67 16.63
CA LEU A 262 8.05 -18.95 16.09
C LEU A 262 9.05 -19.66 17.02
N SER A 263 9.82 -18.90 17.80
CA SER A 263 10.80 -19.46 18.73
C SER A 263 10.20 -19.87 20.07
N THR A 264 9.26 -19.09 20.60
CA THR A 264 8.56 -19.34 21.86
C THR A 264 7.11 -18.89 21.69
N PRO A 265 6.23 -19.76 21.17
CA PRO A 265 4.83 -19.41 20.99
C PRO A 265 4.19 -19.07 22.34
N TRP A 266 3.37 -18.02 22.37
CA TRP A 266 2.52 -17.72 23.52
C TRP A 266 1.16 -18.41 23.39
N ALA A 267 0.39 -18.43 24.47
CA ALA A 267 -0.92 -19.07 24.49
C ALA A 267 -1.88 -18.33 23.55
N GLN A 268 -2.57 -19.10 22.71
CA GLN A 268 -3.57 -18.59 21.78
C GLN A 268 -4.95 -19.01 22.24
N GLU A 269 -5.92 -18.10 22.15
CA GLU A 269 -7.32 -18.43 22.47
C GLU A 269 -7.89 -19.45 21.47
N SER A 270 -7.40 -19.41 20.22
CA SER A 270 -7.88 -20.26 19.12
C SER A 270 -7.49 -21.73 19.24
N SER A 271 -6.55 -22.10 20.12
CA SER A 271 -6.00 -23.47 20.28
C SER A 271 -5.48 -24.11 18.98
N ARG A 272 -5.33 -23.35 17.89
CA ARG A 272 -4.84 -23.80 16.59
C ARG A 272 -3.33 -23.62 16.54
N VAL A 273 -2.60 -24.52 17.19
CA VAL A 273 -1.15 -24.58 17.01
C VAL A 273 -0.87 -25.68 15.98
N LEU A 274 -0.49 -25.31 14.76
CA LEU A 274 0.10 -26.26 13.82
C LEU A 274 1.41 -26.78 14.44
N GLU A 275 1.56 -28.11 14.57
CA GLU A 275 2.74 -28.74 15.19
C GLU A 275 4.04 -28.43 14.43
N GLU A 276 3.95 -28.14 13.13
CA GLU A 276 5.05 -27.67 12.30
C GLU A 276 4.54 -26.58 11.35
N ALA A 277 5.12 -25.37 11.41
CA ALA A 277 4.83 -24.30 10.47
C ALA A 277 5.76 -24.41 9.24
N PRO A 278 5.26 -24.86 8.08
CA PRO A 278 6.11 -25.04 6.91
C PRO A 278 6.54 -23.68 6.33
N ILE A 279 7.83 -23.54 6.03
CA ILE A 279 8.43 -22.33 5.45
C ILE A 279 8.20 -22.26 3.92
N TRP A 280 7.92 -23.39 3.27
CA TRP A 280 7.81 -23.45 1.81
C TRP A 280 6.78 -22.50 1.16
N PRO A 281 5.62 -22.18 1.78
CA PRO A 281 4.66 -21.22 1.25
C PRO A 281 5.27 -19.86 0.97
N LEU A 282 6.27 -19.42 1.76
CA LEU A 282 6.94 -18.14 1.56
C LEU A 282 7.65 -18.09 0.20
N PHE A 283 8.25 -19.19 -0.24
CA PHE A 283 8.93 -19.24 -1.54
C PHE A 283 7.95 -19.21 -2.72
N VAL A 284 6.74 -19.75 -2.55
CA VAL A 284 5.72 -19.70 -3.59
C VAL A 284 5.08 -18.31 -3.64
N VAL A 285 4.58 -17.84 -2.49
CA VAL A 285 3.80 -16.61 -2.38
C VAL A 285 4.64 -15.35 -2.57
N LEU A 286 5.90 -15.33 -2.12
CA LEU A 286 6.79 -14.17 -2.30
C LEU A 286 7.77 -14.38 -3.45
N GLY A 287 8.26 -15.61 -3.65
CA GLY A 287 9.28 -15.91 -4.65
C GLY A 287 8.78 -15.87 -6.09
N ILE A 288 7.63 -16.48 -6.40
CA ILE A 288 7.10 -16.47 -7.78
C ILE A 288 6.77 -15.04 -8.22
N PRO A 289 6.03 -14.21 -7.45
CA PRO A 289 5.81 -12.82 -7.81
C PRO A 289 7.10 -12.02 -7.96
N ALA A 290 8.11 -12.25 -7.11
CA ALA A 290 9.42 -11.60 -7.24
C ALA A 290 10.09 -11.95 -8.58
N VAL A 291 10.04 -13.21 -9.02
CA VAL A 291 10.57 -13.62 -10.33
C VAL A 291 9.83 -12.91 -11.47
N VAL A 292 8.50 -12.81 -11.40
CA VAL A 292 7.71 -12.06 -12.39
C VAL A 292 8.13 -10.59 -12.43
N CYS A 293 8.30 -9.95 -11.28
CA CYS A 293 8.79 -8.57 -11.20
C CYS A 293 10.20 -8.41 -11.78
N VAL A 294 11.11 -9.38 -11.58
CA VAL A 294 12.44 -9.36 -12.19
C VAL A 294 12.34 -9.44 -13.72
N VAL A 295 11.44 -10.27 -14.26
CA VAL A 295 11.21 -10.37 -15.71
C VAL A 295 10.68 -9.05 -16.27
N LEU A 296 9.66 -8.45 -15.64
CA LEU A 296 9.10 -7.16 -16.05
C LEU A 296 10.13 -6.03 -15.96
N TYR A 297 10.91 -5.98 -14.88
CA TYR A 297 11.98 -5.01 -14.70
C TYR A 297 13.01 -5.12 -15.82
N ARG A 298 13.48 -6.34 -16.13
CA ARG A 298 14.43 -6.56 -17.23
C ARG A 298 13.85 -6.16 -18.59
N ALA A 299 12.56 -6.37 -18.80
CA ALA A 299 11.90 -6.01 -20.05
C ALA A 299 11.77 -4.48 -20.27
N GLY A 300 11.67 -3.69 -19.19
CA GLY A 300 11.40 -2.25 -19.28
C GLY A 300 12.55 -1.31 -18.90
N ILE A 301 13.61 -1.80 -18.24
CA ILE A 301 14.59 -0.91 -17.58
C ILE A 301 15.41 -0.06 -18.56
N GLU A 302 15.73 -0.59 -19.75
CA GLU A 302 16.49 0.16 -20.76
C GLU A 302 15.68 1.35 -21.28
N ASP A 303 14.43 1.12 -21.68
CA ASP A 303 13.50 2.14 -22.15
C ASP A 303 13.20 3.17 -21.06
N LEU A 304 13.02 2.72 -19.81
CA LEU A 304 12.82 3.61 -18.67
C LEU A 304 14.03 4.53 -18.43
N ARG A 305 15.26 4.01 -18.55
CA ARG A 305 16.48 4.81 -18.39
C ARG A 305 16.64 5.82 -19.52
N GLN A 306 16.41 5.39 -20.77
CA GLN A 306 16.47 6.30 -21.93
C GLN A 306 15.44 7.42 -21.80
N LEU A 307 14.20 7.09 -21.42
CA LEU A 307 13.15 8.08 -21.21
C LEU A 307 13.53 9.13 -20.15
N ARG A 308 14.15 8.70 -19.04
CA ARG A 308 14.63 9.60 -17.98
C ARG A 308 15.78 10.48 -18.42
N LEU A 309 16.68 9.98 -19.28
CA LEU A 309 17.76 10.79 -19.86
C LEU A 309 17.21 11.90 -20.77
N CYS A 310 16.06 11.67 -21.39
CA CYS A 310 15.31 12.69 -22.13
C CYS A 310 14.53 13.66 -21.23
N GLY A 311 14.56 13.49 -19.89
CA GLY A 311 13.84 14.36 -18.95
C GLY A 311 12.36 14.03 -18.78
N PHE A 312 11.90 12.86 -19.25
CA PHE A 312 10.49 12.47 -19.19
C PHE A 312 10.24 11.33 -18.19
N GLU A 313 8.98 11.21 -17.77
CA GLU A 313 8.49 10.17 -16.88
C GLU A 313 7.55 9.22 -17.63
N ALA A 314 7.65 7.91 -17.35
CA ALA A 314 6.83 6.91 -18.03
C ALA A 314 5.35 7.10 -17.70
N GLY A 315 4.53 7.30 -18.74
CA GLY A 315 3.08 7.45 -18.67
C GLY A 315 2.62 8.86 -18.31
N VAL A 316 3.51 9.85 -18.27
CA VAL A 316 3.17 11.25 -17.95
C VAL A 316 3.54 12.15 -19.12
N LEU A 317 2.63 13.04 -19.51
CA LEU A 317 2.85 14.02 -20.57
C LEU A 317 3.85 15.12 -20.14
N PRO A 318 4.43 15.86 -21.10
CA PRO A 318 5.27 17.02 -20.78
C PRO A 318 4.51 18.09 -20.00
N GLU A 319 5.24 18.97 -19.31
CA GLU A 319 4.65 20.07 -18.56
C GLU A 319 3.88 21.03 -19.49
N GLY A 320 2.68 21.44 -19.05
CA GLY A 320 1.82 22.35 -19.81
C GLY A 320 1.05 21.70 -20.97
N VAL A 321 1.23 20.40 -21.24
CA VAL A 321 0.53 19.69 -22.31
C VAL A 321 -0.73 18.99 -21.78
N ARG A 322 -1.88 19.26 -22.43
CA ARG A 322 -3.15 18.57 -22.17
C ARG A 322 -3.24 17.25 -22.94
N LEU A 323 -4.02 16.31 -22.41
CA LEU A 323 -4.20 15.00 -23.04
C LEU A 323 -4.89 15.09 -24.40
N ASP A 324 -5.93 15.92 -24.52
CA ASP A 324 -6.64 16.14 -25.79
C ASP A 324 -5.74 16.73 -26.88
N THR A 325 -4.93 17.73 -26.54
CA THR A 325 -3.94 18.29 -27.46
C THR A 325 -2.95 17.24 -27.95
N TRP A 326 -2.45 16.42 -27.03
CA TRP A 326 -1.50 15.36 -27.35
C TRP A 326 -2.10 14.31 -28.29
N ASP A 327 -3.30 13.85 -28.01
CA ASP A 327 -3.97 12.84 -28.85
C ASP A 327 -4.32 13.40 -30.23
N ASN A 328 -4.68 14.68 -30.32
CA ASN A 328 -4.95 15.37 -31.59
C ASN A 328 -3.69 15.59 -32.46
N ALA A 329 -2.49 15.49 -31.89
CA ALA A 329 -1.25 15.62 -32.65
C ALA A 329 -0.99 14.42 -33.57
N GLY A 330 -1.69 13.29 -33.36
CA GLY A 330 -1.62 12.12 -34.24
C GLY A 330 -0.19 11.61 -34.46
N GLU A 331 0.21 11.45 -35.72
CA GLU A 331 1.54 10.92 -36.07
C GLU A 331 2.71 11.82 -35.61
N LEU A 332 2.46 13.10 -35.29
CA LEU A 332 3.50 14.02 -34.82
C LEU A 332 4.12 13.58 -33.49
N VAL A 333 3.36 12.87 -32.65
CA VAL A 333 3.84 12.38 -31.35
C VAL A 333 4.51 11.01 -31.42
N ASP A 334 4.44 10.31 -32.55
CA ASP A 334 4.98 8.94 -32.66
C ASP A 334 6.50 8.89 -32.51
N SER A 335 7.20 9.92 -32.99
CA SER A 335 8.65 10.06 -32.80
C SER A 335 9.05 10.57 -31.40
N HIS A 336 8.09 10.99 -30.57
CA HIS A 336 8.40 11.54 -29.26
C HIS A 336 8.86 10.43 -28.30
N PRO A 337 9.89 10.65 -27.45
CA PRO A 337 10.38 9.65 -26.50
C PRO A 337 9.30 9.01 -25.62
N ILE A 338 8.31 9.81 -25.19
CA ILE A 338 7.14 9.31 -24.44
C ILE A 338 6.38 8.25 -25.24
N SER A 339 6.08 8.48 -26.52
CA SER A 339 5.35 7.50 -27.33
C SER A 339 6.15 6.22 -27.58
N LEU A 340 7.45 6.36 -27.82
CA LEU A 340 8.34 5.25 -28.14
C LEU A 340 8.67 4.36 -26.91
N LEU A 341 8.98 4.99 -25.77
CA LEU A 341 9.62 4.31 -24.65
C LEU A 341 8.69 4.10 -23.46
N SER A 342 7.62 4.89 -23.32
CA SER A 342 6.78 4.87 -22.12
C SER A 342 6.14 3.51 -21.86
N LYS A 343 5.58 2.85 -22.89
CA LYS A 343 4.81 1.61 -22.71
C LYS A 343 5.65 0.50 -22.04
N ARG A 344 6.86 0.30 -22.54
CA ARG A 344 7.82 -0.68 -21.99
C ARG A 344 8.51 -0.17 -20.74
N GLY A 345 8.90 1.10 -20.72
CA GLY A 345 9.54 1.73 -19.56
C GLY A 345 8.68 1.64 -18.29
N LEU A 346 7.36 1.73 -18.45
CA LEU A 346 6.38 1.64 -17.37
C LEU A 346 6.47 0.30 -16.61
N LEU A 347 6.81 -0.81 -17.29
CA LEU A 347 6.96 -2.14 -16.68
C LEU A 347 8.04 -2.20 -15.60
N ALA A 348 9.07 -1.35 -15.70
CA ALA A 348 10.18 -1.30 -14.74
C ALA A 348 9.98 -0.24 -13.64
N THR A 349 8.83 0.45 -13.61
CA THR A 349 8.55 1.44 -12.56
C THR A 349 8.17 0.75 -11.24
N PRO A 350 8.57 1.30 -10.07
CA PRO A 350 8.17 0.77 -8.76
C PRO A 350 6.66 0.65 -8.60
N MET A 351 5.93 1.59 -9.21
CA MET A 351 4.47 1.63 -9.23
C MET A 351 3.87 0.34 -9.81
N VAL A 352 4.29 -0.05 -11.02
CA VAL A 352 3.80 -1.26 -11.69
C VAL A 352 4.30 -2.51 -11.00
N LEU A 353 5.60 -2.54 -10.65
CA LEU A 353 6.21 -3.70 -10.01
C LEU A 353 5.54 -4.01 -8.66
N ALA A 354 5.28 -3.00 -7.84
CA ALA A 354 4.58 -3.18 -6.56
C ALA A 354 3.15 -3.70 -6.77
N MET A 355 2.41 -3.12 -7.72
CA MET A 355 1.03 -3.53 -8.02
C MET A 355 0.95 -4.98 -8.49
N VAL A 356 1.85 -5.37 -9.41
CA VAL A 356 1.98 -6.75 -9.89
C VAL A 356 2.34 -7.69 -8.74
N TYR A 357 3.34 -7.32 -7.95
CA TYR A 357 3.77 -8.12 -6.81
C TYR A 357 2.63 -8.34 -5.83
N GLY A 358 1.93 -7.28 -5.43
CA GLY A 358 0.83 -7.35 -4.47
C GLY A 358 -0.33 -8.24 -4.91
N GLN A 359 -0.80 -8.08 -6.15
CA GLN A 359 -1.93 -8.87 -6.64
C GLN A 359 -1.58 -10.35 -6.85
N LEU A 360 -0.35 -10.64 -7.26
CA LEU A 360 0.12 -12.02 -7.38
C LEU A 360 0.36 -12.64 -6.01
N CYS A 361 0.94 -11.92 -5.05
CA CYS A 361 1.08 -12.41 -3.67
C CYS A 361 -0.27 -12.79 -3.08
N ASP A 362 -1.31 -11.97 -3.26
CA ASP A 362 -2.67 -12.31 -2.85
C ASP A 362 -3.17 -13.60 -3.51
N GLY A 363 -3.11 -13.66 -4.85
CA GLY A 363 -3.57 -14.82 -5.61
C GLY A 363 -2.87 -16.11 -5.21
N PHE A 364 -1.55 -16.09 -4.98
CA PHE A 364 -0.79 -17.26 -4.54
C PHE A 364 -1.03 -17.58 -3.05
N ALA A 365 -1.21 -16.58 -2.19
CA ALA A 365 -1.48 -16.80 -0.77
C ALA A 365 -2.83 -17.51 -0.58
N THR A 366 -3.89 -17.04 -1.24
CA THR A 366 -5.21 -17.67 -1.22
C THR A 366 -5.16 -19.10 -1.77
N MET A 367 -4.47 -19.31 -2.90
CA MET A 367 -4.35 -20.65 -3.48
C MET A 367 -3.63 -21.62 -2.54
N VAL A 368 -2.49 -21.21 -1.98
CA VAL A 368 -1.75 -22.07 -1.04
C VAL A 368 -2.58 -22.31 0.22
N GLY A 369 -3.20 -21.28 0.79
CA GLY A 369 -4.03 -21.40 2.00
C GLY A 369 -5.21 -22.36 1.84
N ILE A 370 -5.94 -22.27 0.73
CA ILE A 370 -7.11 -23.13 0.49
C ILE A 370 -6.67 -24.53 0.05
N ASP A 371 -5.92 -24.64 -1.06
CA ASP A 371 -5.63 -25.94 -1.67
C ASP A 371 -4.65 -26.79 -0.84
N SER A 372 -3.80 -26.19 0.00
CA SER A 372 -2.77 -26.91 0.77
C SER A 372 -2.99 -26.92 2.29
N PHE A 373 -3.74 -25.96 2.85
CA PHE A 373 -3.93 -25.83 4.30
C PHE A 373 -5.40 -25.86 4.74
N GLY A 374 -6.37 -25.96 3.81
CA GLY A 374 -7.79 -26.09 4.14
C GLY A 374 -8.42 -24.83 4.76
N TYR A 375 -7.85 -23.65 4.52
CA TYR A 375 -8.48 -22.38 4.90
C TYR A 375 -9.72 -22.10 4.04
N GLY A 376 -10.67 -21.33 4.58
CA GLY A 376 -11.86 -20.88 3.84
C GLY A 376 -11.73 -19.44 3.34
N GLU A 377 -12.28 -19.18 2.15
CA GLU A 377 -12.39 -17.82 1.59
C GLU A 377 -13.55 -17.04 2.24
N LYS A 378 -13.28 -15.78 2.64
CA LYS A 378 -14.24 -14.91 3.35
C LYS A 378 -14.98 -13.96 2.42
N HIS A 379 -14.45 -13.66 1.24
CA HIS A 379 -15.06 -12.76 0.29
C HIS A 379 -16.05 -13.49 -0.64
N PRO A 380 -17.31 -13.02 -0.75
CA PRO A 380 -18.32 -13.68 -1.58
C PRO A 380 -17.90 -13.90 -3.04
N VAL A 381 -17.31 -12.87 -3.67
CA VAL A 381 -16.88 -12.92 -5.07
C VAL A 381 -15.70 -13.87 -5.26
N SER A 382 -14.71 -13.85 -4.36
CA SER A 382 -13.58 -14.77 -4.41
C SER A 382 -14.03 -16.22 -4.24
N ASN A 383 -14.95 -16.47 -3.30
CA ASN A 383 -15.49 -17.79 -3.03
C ASN A 383 -16.25 -18.37 -4.25
N GLU A 384 -16.98 -17.54 -5.00
CA GLU A 384 -17.62 -17.96 -6.25
C GLU A 384 -16.60 -18.42 -7.31
N VAL A 385 -15.48 -17.70 -7.44
CA VAL A 385 -14.40 -18.08 -8.37
C VAL A 385 -13.78 -19.41 -7.95
N ILE A 386 -13.55 -19.64 -6.66
CA ILE A 386 -12.97 -20.90 -6.16
C ILE A 386 -13.93 -22.08 -6.40
N GLN A 387 -15.23 -21.90 -6.12
CA GLN A 387 -16.23 -22.94 -6.40
C GLN A 387 -16.33 -23.28 -7.89
N LEU A 388 -16.16 -22.29 -8.78
CA LEU A 388 -16.07 -22.54 -10.22
C LEU A 388 -14.81 -23.35 -10.56
N GLY A 389 -13.68 -23.05 -9.90
CA GLY A 389 -12.45 -23.83 -9.98
C GLY A 389 -12.64 -25.29 -9.59
N GLY A 390 -13.35 -25.56 -8.49
CA GLY A 390 -13.69 -26.92 -8.05
C GLY A 390 -14.53 -27.67 -9.09
N ARG A 391 -15.54 -27.02 -9.68
CA ARG A 391 -16.33 -27.62 -10.79
C ARG A 391 -15.48 -27.91 -12.02
N LEU A 392 -14.48 -27.08 -12.30
CA LEU A 392 -13.54 -27.32 -13.40
C LEU A 392 -12.62 -28.49 -13.08
N ASN A 393 -12.13 -28.61 -11.85
CA ASN A 393 -11.36 -29.77 -11.38
C ASN A 393 -12.13 -31.08 -11.64
N ASP A 394 -13.41 -31.13 -11.25
CA ASP A 394 -14.29 -32.28 -11.49
C ASP A 394 -14.42 -32.62 -12.98
N SER A 395 -14.50 -31.59 -13.83
CA SER A 395 -14.69 -31.75 -15.28
C SER A 395 -13.43 -32.17 -16.04
N ILE A 396 -12.24 -31.79 -15.54
CA ILE A 396 -10.94 -32.00 -16.18
C ILE A 396 -10.18 -33.18 -15.53
N GLY A 397 -10.65 -33.68 -14.38
CA GLY A 397 -10.04 -34.78 -13.63
C GLY A 397 -8.83 -34.36 -12.79
N ILE A 398 -8.84 -33.14 -12.25
CA ILE A 398 -7.80 -32.66 -11.34
C ILE A 398 -8.20 -33.05 -9.92
N GLU A 399 -7.45 -33.97 -9.30
CA GLU A 399 -7.69 -34.43 -7.92
C GLU A 399 -7.02 -33.56 -6.84
N TYR A 400 -6.20 -32.58 -7.24
CA TYR A 400 -5.44 -31.73 -6.33
C TYR A 400 -6.17 -30.39 -6.05
N GLY A 401 -6.35 -30.08 -4.77
CA GLY A 401 -6.90 -28.81 -4.29
C GLY A 401 -8.42 -28.67 -4.44
N GLU A 402 -8.98 -27.62 -3.84
CA GLU A 402 -10.40 -27.27 -3.91
C GLU A 402 -10.71 -26.39 -5.15
N GLY A 403 -9.70 -26.05 -5.94
CA GLY A 403 -9.83 -25.26 -7.16
C GLY A 403 -9.36 -23.81 -7.02
N ALA A 404 -8.65 -23.46 -5.95
CA ALA A 404 -8.20 -22.10 -5.70
C ALA A 404 -7.13 -21.61 -6.71
N TRP A 405 -6.49 -22.51 -7.46
CA TRP A 405 -5.62 -22.15 -8.60
C TRP A 405 -6.32 -21.24 -9.63
N LEU A 406 -7.65 -21.36 -9.80
CA LEU A 406 -8.40 -20.51 -10.71
C LEU A 406 -8.41 -19.05 -10.21
N PHE A 407 -8.46 -18.84 -8.90
CA PHE A 407 -8.39 -17.50 -8.31
C PHE A 407 -7.04 -16.84 -8.61
N THR A 408 -5.92 -17.56 -8.47
CA THR A 408 -4.60 -17.05 -8.86
C THR A 408 -4.55 -16.69 -10.34
N LEU A 409 -5.13 -17.52 -11.22
CA LEU A 409 -5.17 -17.25 -12.65
C LEU A 409 -6.00 -15.99 -12.96
N VAL A 410 -7.17 -15.84 -12.34
CA VAL A 410 -8.03 -14.65 -12.48
C VAL A 410 -7.29 -13.41 -12.01
N LYS A 411 -6.60 -13.47 -10.86
CA LYS A 411 -5.76 -12.37 -10.36
C LYS A 411 -4.64 -12.01 -11.33
N ALA A 412 -3.94 -13.01 -11.89
CA ALA A 412 -2.87 -12.81 -12.87
C ALA A 412 -3.38 -12.16 -14.17
N VAL A 413 -4.54 -12.58 -14.68
CA VAL A 413 -5.17 -11.97 -15.85
C VAL A 413 -5.64 -10.54 -15.55
N LEU A 414 -6.26 -10.32 -14.40
CA LEU A 414 -6.74 -9.00 -13.98
C LEU A 414 -5.58 -8.01 -13.86
N ILE A 415 -4.50 -8.38 -13.18
CA ILE A 415 -3.34 -7.50 -13.06
C ILE A 415 -2.62 -7.31 -14.39
N GLY A 416 -2.57 -8.33 -15.26
CA GLY A 416 -2.09 -8.19 -16.63
C GLY A 416 -2.90 -7.16 -17.44
N ALA A 417 -4.23 -7.20 -17.33
CA ALA A 417 -5.12 -6.24 -17.98
C ALA A 417 -4.96 -4.82 -17.43
N ILE A 418 -4.82 -4.68 -16.10
CA ILE A 418 -4.55 -3.38 -15.47
C ILE A 418 -3.20 -2.82 -15.94
N VAL A 419 -2.14 -3.62 -15.97
CA VAL A 419 -0.82 -3.19 -16.44
C VAL A 419 -0.87 -2.79 -17.92
N TRP A 420 -1.57 -3.56 -18.76
CA TRP A 420 -1.77 -3.22 -20.17
C TRP A 420 -2.49 -1.86 -20.32
N LEU A 421 -3.58 -1.66 -19.57
CA LEU A 421 -4.32 -0.41 -19.57
C LEU A 421 -3.45 0.76 -19.07
N PHE A 422 -2.66 0.56 -18.01
CA PHE A 422 -1.71 1.57 -17.51
C PHE A 422 -0.58 1.88 -18.50
N ALA A 423 -0.15 0.91 -19.31
CA ALA A 423 0.85 1.13 -20.35
C ALA A 423 0.29 1.92 -21.54
N GLU A 424 -1.01 1.78 -21.82
CA GLU A 424 -1.68 2.51 -22.90
C GLU A 424 -2.13 3.92 -22.49
N MET A 425 -2.56 4.09 -21.23
CA MET A 425 -3.01 5.39 -20.73
C MET A 425 -1.85 6.35 -20.47
N ARG A 426 -2.04 7.60 -20.88
CA ARG A 426 -1.16 8.73 -20.55
C ARG A 426 -1.93 9.68 -19.63
N VAL A 427 -1.22 10.27 -18.67
CA VAL A 427 -1.80 11.25 -17.75
C VAL A 427 -1.10 12.59 -17.86
N GLU A 428 -1.85 13.67 -17.61
CA GLU A 428 -1.28 15.01 -17.49
C GLU A 428 -0.39 15.11 -16.25
N GLN A 429 0.58 16.05 -16.24
CA GLN A 429 1.43 16.31 -15.07
C GLN A 429 0.63 16.56 -13.79
N ARG A 430 -0.48 17.28 -13.92
CA ARG A 430 -1.42 17.55 -12.82
C ARG A 430 -2.03 16.28 -12.23
N GLN A 431 -2.15 15.20 -12.98
CA GLN A 431 -2.82 13.97 -12.56
C GLN A 431 -1.86 12.92 -11.97
N ARG A 432 -0.59 13.28 -11.71
CA ARG A 432 0.41 12.37 -11.13
C ARG A 432 -0.02 11.81 -9.76
N HIS A 433 -0.55 12.65 -8.87
CA HIS A 433 -1.06 12.20 -7.56
C HIS A 433 -2.25 11.26 -7.71
N LEU A 434 -3.15 11.51 -8.66
CA LEU A 434 -4.28 10.62 -8.94
C LEU A 434 -3.76 9.23 -9.35
N ARG A 435 -2.81 9.20 -10.28
CA ARG A 435 -2.18 7.95 -10.74
C ARG A 435 -1.51 7.19 -9.59
N LEU A 436 -0.74 7.87 -8.73
CA LEU A 436 -0.11 7.25 -7.56
C LEU A 436 -1.15 6.67 -6.59
N LEU A 437 -2.23 7.41 -6.31
CA LEU A 437 -3.28 6.96 -5.39
C LEU A 437 -4.10 5.78 -5.94
N ILE A 438 -4.37 5.74 -7.24
CA ILE A 438 -5.00 4.56 -7.87
C ILE A 438 -4.10 3.33 -7.72
N VAL A 439 -2.79 3.50 -7.91
CA VAL A 439 -1.87 2.36 -7.73
C VAL A 439 -1.79 1.94 -6.28
N LEU A 440 -1.72 2.89 -5.35
CA LEU A 440 -1.73 2.59 -3.92
C LEU A 440 -3.02 1.85 -3.53
N ALA A 441 -4.16 2.25 -4.09
CA ALA A 441 -5.44 1.59 -3.92
C ALA A 441 -5.40 0.12 -4.38
N VAL A 442 -4.96 -0.14 -5.61
CA VAL A 442 -4.82 -1.50 -6.15
C VAL A 442 -3.79 -2.31 -5.35
N LEU A 443 -2.71 -1.68 -4.90
CA LEU A 443 -1.67 -2.30 -4.09
C LEU A 443 -2.21 -2.74 -2.73
N ILE A 444 -2.94 -1.87 -2.02
CA ILE A 444 -3.50 -2.18 -0.69
C ILE A 444 -4.47 -3.37 -0.78
N VAL A 445 -5.30 -3.42 -1.82
CA VAL A 445 -6.28 -4.51 -2.02
C VAL A 445 -5.63 -5.86 -2.37
N GLY A 446 -4.37 -5.89 -2.81
CA GLY A 446 -3.65 -7.14 -3.08
C GLY A 446 -2.56 -7.46 -2.06
N LEU A 447 -1.59 -6.56 -1.89
CA LEU A 447 -0.43 -6.82 -1.05
C LEU A 447 -0.78 -6.99 0.42
N ALA A 448 -1.71 -6.21 0.96
CA ALA A 448 -2.08 -6.32 2.38
C ALA A 448 -2.72 -7.68 2.73
N PRO A 449 -3.77 -8.17 2.03
CA PRO A 449 -4.30 -9.51 2.28
C PRO A 449 -3.27 -10.60 1.99
N GLY A 450 -2.55 -10.53 0.86
CA GLY A 450 -1.52 -11.53 0.53
C GLY A 450 -0.40 -11.66 1.58
N LEU A 451 0.07 -10.54 2.15
CA LEU A 451 1.06 -10.54 3.24
C LEU A 451 0.48 -11.01 4.58
N ARG A 452 -0.80 -10.72 4.84
CA ARG A 452 -1.48 -11.20 6.05
C ARG A 452 -1.65 -12.72 5.98
N ASP A 453 -2.18 -13.23 4.87
CA ASP A 453 -2.46 -14.66 4.70
C ASP A 453 -1.18 -15.50 4.76
N ILE A 454 -0.10 -15.07 4.09
CA ILE A 454 1.18 -15.77 4.22
C ILE A 454 1.78 -15.67 5.63
N GLY A 455 1.59 -14.54 6.32
CA GLY A 455 2.00 -14.39 7.71
C GLY A 455 1.26 -15.36 8.63
N ARG A 456 -0.07 -15.47 8.46
CA ARG A 456 -0.92 -16.43 9.16
C ARG A 456 -0.48 -17.87 8.91
N LEU A 457 -0.23 -18.24 7.65
CA LEU A 457 0.31 -19.56 7.29
C LEU A 457 1.69 -19.83 7.90
N THR A 458 2.55 -18.81 7.96
CA THR A 458 3.91 -18.91 8.50
C THR A 458 3.90 -19.05 10.02
N LEU A 459 2.99 -18.36 10.72
CA LEU A 459 2.85 -18.47 12.19
C LEU A 459 1.93 -19.62 12.60
N GLY A 460 1.13 -20.15 11.68
CA GLY A 460 0.19 -21.23 11.89
C GLY A 460 -1.12 -20.82 12.57
N VAL A 461 -1.67 -19.66 12.22
CA VAL A 461 -2.82 -19.00 12.88
C VAL A 461 -4.02 -18.74 11.95
#